data_AF-A0A842RK57-F1
#
_entry.id   AF-A0A842RK57-F1
#
_cell.length_a   1.000
_cell.length_b   1.000
_cell.length_c   1.000
_cell.angle_alpha   90.00
_cell.angle_beta   90.00
_cell.angle_gamma   90.00
#
_symmetry.space_group_name_H-M   'P 1'
#
loop_
_entity.id
_entity.type
_entity.pdbx_description
1 polymer ?
#
loop_
_entity_poly.entity_id
_entity_poly.type
_entity_poly.pdbx_seq_one_letter_code
_entity_poly.pdbx_strand_id
1 'polypeptide(L)'
;MKPKFYCDENITRKLENTFEILGYEVDSVRNQKLFGMENGNLVNHLNMNKQTLITFDRDFLNKDILIHHGVIILDVHPNRDEFSVPLLKEFKVKK
;
A
#
# COMPACT_ATOMS: atom_id res chain seq x y z
N MET A 1 15.08 2.47 -10.36
CA MET A 1 13.65 2.82 -10.56
C MET A 1 13.08 3.14 -9.19
N LYS A 2 12.30 4.21 -9.00
CA LYS A 2 11.67 4.45 -7.69
C LYS A 2 10.58 3.40 -7.47
N PRO A 3 10.43 2.83 -6.26
CA PRO A 3 9.29 1.97 -5.94
C PRO A 3 7.98 2.73 -6.17
N LYS A 4 7.00 2.07 -6.79
CA LYS A 4 5.63 2.57 -6.93
C LYS A 4 4.75 1.84 -5.94
N PHE A 5 4.20 2.58 -5.00
CA PHE A 5 3.26 2.06 -4.02
C PHE A 5 1.83 2.35 -4.46
N TYR A 6 0.95 1.41 -4.14
CA TYR A 6 -0.48 1.59 -4.27
C TYR A 6 -1.12 1.40 -2.91
N CYS A 7 -1.76 2.45 -2.40
CA CYS A 7 -2.43 2.43 -1.11
C CYS A 7 -3.88 1.96 -1.27
N ASP A 8 -4.23 0.94 -0.50
CA ASP A 8 -5.57 0.40 -0.39
C ASP A 8 -6.55 1.41 0.25
N GLU A 9 -7.85 1.15 0.17
CA GLU A 9 -8.89 2.04 0.67
C GLU A 9 -8.81 2.33 2.18
N ASN A 10 -8.27 1.37 2.93
CA ASN A 10 -8.09 1.43 4.38
C ASN A 10 -6.85 2.25 4.80
N ILE A 11 -6.01 2.66 3.85
CA ILE A 11 -4.87 3.53 4.12
C ILE A 11 -5.35 4.98 4.22
N THR A 12 -4.93 5.70 5.26
CA THR A 12 -5.30 7.10 5.43
C THR A 12 -4.49 8.01 4.51
N ARG A 13 -5.04 9.17 4.16
CA ARG A 13 -4.33 10.17 3.35
C ARG A 13 -3.05 10.67 4.02
N LYS A 14 -2.98 10.63 5.36
CA LYS A 14 -1.78 11.00 6.11
C LYS A 14 -0.64 9.99 5.89
N LEU A 15 -0.96 8.70 5.79
CA LEU A 15 0.01 7.67 5.45
C LEU A 15 0.47 7.79 3.99
N GLU A 16 -0.46 8.01 3.05
CA GLU A 16 -0.15 8.30 1.64
C GLU A 16 0.86 9.47 1.54
N ASN A 17 0.54 10.61 2.15
CA ASN A 17 1.42 11.79 2.19
C ASN A 17 2.77 11.48 2.86
N THR A 18 2.81 10.58 3.84
CA THR A 18 4.07 10.20 4.51
C THR A 18 4.99 9.46 3.55
N PHE A 19 4.47 8.55 2.73
CA PHE A 19 5.24 7.88 1.69
C PHE A 19 5.74 8.85 0.62
N GLU A 20 4.90 9.81 0.20
CA GLU A 20 5.29 10.85 -0.76
C GLU A 20 6.43 11.73 -0.21
N ILE A 21 6.35 12.16 1.06
CA ILE A 21 7.40 12.94 1.74
C ILE A 21 8.71 12.15 1.83
N LEU A 22 8.64 10.83 1.98
CA LEU A 22 9.81 9.94 1.96
C LEU A 22 10.39 9.75 0.54
N GLY A 23 9.73 10.29 -0.49
CA GLY A 23 10.22 10.36 -1.87
C GLY A 23 9.80 9.20 -2.76
N TYR A 24 8.84 8.38 -2.30
CA TYR A 24 8.26 7.28 -3.07
C TYR A 24 7.16 7.78 -4.02
N GLU A 25 6.92 7.05 -5.10
CA GLU A 25 5.77 7.29 -5.96
C GLU A 25 4.57 6.54 -5.36
N VAL A 26 3.48 7.26 -5.10
CA VAL A 26 2.30 6.72 -4.43
C VAL A 26 1.08 6.96 -5.29
N ASP A 27 0.27 5.93 -5.45
CA ASP A 27 -1.07 6.01 -6.01
C ASP A 27 -2.06 5.35 -5.04
N SER A 28 -3.36 5.52 -5.26
CA SER A 28 -4.36 4.93 -4.38
C SER A 28 -5.69 4.65 -5.08
N VAL A 29 -6.47 3.75 -4.49
CA VAL A 29 -7.87 3.47 -4.88
C VAL A 29 -8.68 4.76 -5.02
N ARG A 30 -8.42 5.72 -4.12
CA ARG A 30 -9.11 7.02 -4.08
C ARG A 30 -8.79 7.88 -5.29
N ASN A 31 -7.52 7.97 -5.66
CA ASN A 31 -7.07 8.79 -6.78
C ASN A 31 -7.59 8.26 -8.12
N GLN A 32 -7.68 6.95 -8.25
CA GLN A 32 -8.18 6.31 -9.46
C GLN A 32 -9.70 6.08 -9.49
N LYS A 33 -10.42 6.43 -8.41
CA LYS A 33 -11.87 6.17 -8.24
C LYS A 33 -12.25 4.69 -8.39
N LEU A 34 -11.34 3.78 -8.00
CA LEU A 34 -11.52 2.32 -8.13
C LEU A 34 -12.13 1.68 -6.87
N PHE A 35 -12.96 2.42 -6.14
CA PHE A 35 -13.55 1.97 -4.87
C PHE A 35 -14.37 0.68 -5.04
N GLY A 36 -14.26 -0.23 -4.06
CA GLY A 36 -14.98 -1.50 -4.08
C GLY A 36 -14.53 -2.49 -5.15
N MET A 37 -13.32 -2.31 -5.69
CA MET A 37 -12.71 -3.27 -6.61
C MET A 37 -12.45 -4.59 -5.88
N GLU A 38 -12.89 -5.70 -6.48
CA GLU A 38 -12.57 -7.03 -5.97
C GLU A 38 -11.05 -7.29 -5.96
N ASN A 39 -10.57 -8.02 -4.95
CA ASN A 39 -9.14 -8.29 -4.76
C ASN A 39 -8.44 -8.82 -6.03
N GLY A 40 -9.09 -9.71 -6.80
CA GLY A 40 -8.53 -10.23 -8.05
C GLY A 40 -8.30 -9.15 -9.12
N ASN A 41 -9.23 -8.20 -9.26
CA ASN A 41 -9.10 -7.08 -10.19
C ASN A 41 -8.02 -6.09 -9.71
N LEU A 42 -7.94 -5.85 -8.40
CA LEU A 42 -6.90 -5.03 -7.80
C LEU A 42 -5.52 -5.63 -8.05
N VAL A 43 -5.36 -6.94 -7.83
CA VAL A 43 -4.10 -7.68 -8.09
C VAL A 43 -3.67 -7.53 -9.55
N ASN A 44 -4.59 -7.69 -10.50
CA ASN A 44 -4.30 -7.50 -11.92
C ASN A 44 -3.85 -6.07 -12.21
N HIS A 45 -4.53 -5.07 -11.65
CA HIS A 45 -4.16 -3.67 -11.78
C HIS A 45 -2.74 -3.40 -11.25
N LEU A 46 -2.42 -3.88 -10.04
CA LEU A 46 -1.11 -3.72 -9.41
C LEU A 46 0.00 -4.36 -10.25
N ASN A 47 -0.25 -5.56 -10.77
CA ASN A 47 0.70 -6.30 -11.59
C ASN A 47 0.97 -5.59 -12.93
N MET A 48 -0.08 -5.10 -13.60
CA MET A 48 0.06 -4.34 -14.86
C MET A 48 0.85 -3.05 -14.67
N ASN A 49 0.64 -2.36 -13.56
CA ASN A 49 1.26 -1.07 -13.25
C ASN A 49 2.59 -1.20 -12.48
N LYS A 50 3.02 -2.42 -12.19
CA LYS A 50 4.24 -2.73 -11.43
C LYS A 50 4.30 -2.08 -10.05
N GLN A 51 3.18 -2.12 -9.33
CA GLN A 51 2.99 -1.48 -8.03
C GLN A 51 3.00 -2.48 -6.87
N THR A 52 3.61 -2.09 -5.76
CA THR A 52 3.55 -2.81 -4.49
C THR A 52 2.33 -2.33 -3.71
N LEU A 53 1.47 -3.25 -3.26
CA LEU A 53 0.29 -2.91 -2.46
C LEU A 53 0.68 -2.57 -1.03
N ILE A 54 0.08 -1.53 -0.47
CA ILE A 54 0.12 -1.21 0.95
C ILE A 54 -1.29 -1.29 1.50
N THR A 55 -1.50 -2.17 2.48
CA THR A 55 -2.82 -2.40 3.07
C THR A 55 -2.72 -2.75 4.56
N PHE A 56 -3.83 -2.63 5.29
CA PHE A 56 -4.03 -3.27 6.59
C PHE A 56 -4.69 -4.65 6.48
N ASP A 57 -5.19 -5.01 5.30
CA ASP A 57 -5.91 -6.26 5.07
C ASP A 57 -4.95 -7.45 5.00
N ARG A 58 -5.17 -8.42 5.89
CA ARG A 58 -4.37 -9.64 6.00
C ARG A 58 -4.83 -10.73 5.04
N ASP A 59 -5.96 -10.56 4.37
CA ASP A 59 -6.46 -11.54 3.39
C ASP A 59 -5.48 -11.68 2.21
N PHE A 60 -4.69 -10.65 1.93
CA PHE A 60 -3.60 -10.67 0.95
C PHE A 60 -2.41 -11.57 1.33
N LEU A 61 -2.37 -12.14 2.54
CA LEU A 61 -1.39 -13.19 2.91
C LEU A 61 -1.80 -14.58 2.40
N ASN A 62 -3.00 -14.72 1.83
CA ASN A 62 -3.47 -16.01 1.34
C ASN A 62 -2.67 -16.47 0.10
N LYS A 63 -2.38 -17.77 0.02
CA LYS A 63 -1.53 -18.38 -1.02
C LYS A 63 -2.11 -18.27 -2.44
N ASP A 64 -3.42 -18.04 -2.54
CA ASP A 64 -4.13 -17.94 -3.82
C ASP A 64 -4.04 -16.54 -4.45
N ILE A 65 -3.49 -15.54 -3.73
CA ILE A 65 -3.33 -14.17 -4.22
C ILE A 65 -1.87 -13.95 -4.65
N LEU A 66 -1.65 -13.85 -5.96
CA LEU A 66 -0.31 -13.63 -6.54
C LEU A 66 -0.08 -12.17 -6.94
N ILE A 67 0.68 -11.43 -6.13
CA ILE A 67 1.12 -10.06 -6.43
C ILE A 67 2.61 -10.07 -6.71
N HIS A 68 3.00 -9.88 -7.97
CA HIS A 68 4.39 -10.01 -8.43
C HIS A 68 5.33 -8.96 -7.85
N HIS A 69 4.79 -7.80 -7.50
CA HIS A 69 5.53 -6.67 -6.95
C HIS A 69 5.41 -6.57 -5.42
N GLY A 70 4.80 -7.58 -4.79
CA GLY A 70 4.71 -7.73 -3.35
C GLY A 70 3.59 -6.94 -2.68
N VAL A 71 3.36 -7.27 -1.42
CA VAL A 71 2.40 -6.64 -0.51
C VAL A 71 3.13 -6.25 0.76
N ILE A 72 2.88 -5.03 1.24
CA ILE A 72 3.29 -4.56 2.55
C ILE A 72 2.03 -4.44 3.41
N ILE A 73 1.99 -5.25 4.46
CA ILE A 73 0.91 -5.21 5.44
C ILE A 73 1.39 -4.40 6.63
N LEU A 74 0.72 -3.28 6.88
CA LEU A 74 1.00 -2.43 8.03
C LEU A 74 0.36 -3.04 9.27
N ASP A 75 1.05 -3.98 9.92
CA ASP A 75 0.50 -4.64 11.10
C ASP A 75 0.63 -3.78 12.36
N VAL A 76 -0.30 -2.82 12.55
CA VAL A 76 -0.29 -1.87 13.66
C VAL A 76 -1.63 -1.88 14.38
N HIS A 77 -1.62 -2.11 15.70
CA HIS A 77 -2.82 -2.17 16.52
C HIS A 77 -2.72 -1.19 17.71
N PRO A 78 -3.66 -0.23 17.84
CA PRO A 78 -4.76 0.05 16.92
C PRO A 78 -4.25 0.68 15.61
N ASN A 79 -4.98 0.45 14.51
CA ASN A 79 -4.70 1.11 13.24
C ASN A 79 -5.10 2.60 13.32
N ARG A 80 -4.19 3.42 13.82
CA ARG A 80 -4.32 4.88 13.91
C ARG A 80 -3.04 5.55 13.46
N ASP A 81 -3.21 6.70 12.82
CA ASP A 81 -2.10 7.52 12.30
C ASP A 81 -1.03 7.83 13.35
N GLU A 82 -1.40 7.94 14.63
CA GLU A 82 -0.46 8.19 15.73
C GLU A 82 0.56 7.08 15.93
N PHE A 83 0.23 5.84 15.53
CA PHE A 83 1.11 4.68 15.64
C PHE A 83 1.74 4.28 14.30
N SER A 84 1.00 4.41 13.19
CA SER A 84 1.47 3.96 11.86
C SER A 84 2.43 4.95 11.21
N VAL A 85 2.22 6.27 11.36
CA VAL A 85 3.09 7.30 10.73
C VAL A 85 4.53 7.25 11.28
N PRO A 86 4.78 7.15 12.61
CA PRO A 86 6.14 7.03 13.12
C PRO A 86 6.90 5.83 12.54
N LEU A 87 6.25 4.66 12.45
CA LEU A 87 6.84 3.45 11.89
C LEU A 87 7.27 3.63 10.43
N LEU A 88 6.44 4.29 9.62
CA LEU A 88 6.79 4.59 8.23
C LEU A 88 7.99 5.55 8.11
N LYS A 89 8.13 6.50 9.03
CA LYS A 89 9.28 7.42 9.03
C LYS A 89 10.59 6.69 9.36
N GLU A 90 10.51 5.61 10.12
CA GLU A 90 11.66 4.73 10.39
C GLU A 90 11.96 3.78 9.23
N PHE A 91 11.00 3.58 8.31
CA PHE A 91 11.12 2.73 7.13
C PHE A 91 12.11 3.31 6.11
N LYS A 92 13.40 3.17 6.40
CA LYS A 92 14.48 3.41 5.46
C LYS A 92 14.68 2.17 4.61
N VAL A 93 14.19 2.18 3.38
CA VAL A 93 14.67 1.24 2.37
C VAL A 93 16.14 1.56 2.15
N LYS A 94 17.05 0.67 2.60
CA LYS A 94 18.47 0.76 2.27
C LYS A 94 18.57 0.82 0.74
N LYS A 95 19.08 1.94 0.24
CA LYS A 95 19.39 2.13 -1.18
C LYS A 95 20.50 1.17 -1.61
#